data_AF-A0A1Y3TKL5-F1
#
_entry.id   AF-A0A1Y3TKL5-F1
#
_cell.length_a   1.000
_cell.length_b   1.000
_cell.length_c   1.000
_cell.angle_alpha   90.00
_cell.angle_beta   90.00
_cell.angle_gamma   90.00
#
_symmetry.space_group_name_H-M   'P 1'
#
loop_
_entity.id
_entity.type
_entity.pdbx_description
1 polymer ?
#
loop_
_entity_poly.entity_id
_entity_poly.type
_entity_poly.pdbx_seq_one_letter_code
_entity_poly.pdbx_strand_id
1 'polypeptide(L)'
;MKLSLEEKKLLYVFACPNHHNTVTRLKLLTTLAVDPEAKRRTLELARKVETEIGEDWHRAFYLHLRREMDEYDAAKRRLRLVKNTTEYEEDLYGEII
;
A
#
# COMPACT_ATOMS: atom_id res chain seq x y z
N MET A 1 -4.44 8.21 11.81
CA MET A 1 -4.94 7.06 11.04
C MET A 1 -4.04 5.84 11.26
N LYS A 2 -4.63 4.65 11.49
CA LYS A 2 -3.90 3.37 11.54
C LYS A 2 -4.12 2.61 10.23
N LEU A 3 -3.04 2.15 9.60
CA LEU A 3 -3.08 1.37 8.36
C LEU A 3 -2.52 -0.04 8.58
N SER A 4 -3.19 -1.03 8.01
CA SER A 4 -2.66 -2.38 7.81
C SER A 4 -1.55 -2.38 6.76
N LEU A 5 -0.75 -3.44 6.74
CA LEU A 5 0.31 -3.60 5.74
C LEU A 5 -0.24 -3.66 4.30
N GLU A 6 -1.40 -4.27 4.09
CA GLU A 6 -2.06 -4.32 2.78
C GLU A 6 -2.50 -2.94 2.30
N GLU A 7 -3.13 -2.14 3.18
CA GLU A 7 -3.49 -0.76 2.86
C GLU A 7 -2.24 0.08 2.55
N LYS A 8 -1.15 -0.08 3.31
CA LYS A 8 0.13 0.62 3.05
C LYS A 8 0.72 0.24 1.69
N LYS A 9 0.70 -1.05 1.33
CA LYS A 9 1.14 -1.52 0.00
C LYS A 9 0.29 -0.92 -1.11
N LEU A 10 -1.03 -0.87 -0.94
CA LEU A 10 -1.93 -0.31 -1.95
C LEU A 10 -1.65 1.19 -2.15
N LEU A 11 -1.50 1.93 -1.05
CA LEU A 11 -1.13 3.35 -1.12
C LEU A 11 0.28 3.57 -1.68
N TYR A 12 1.23 2.69 -1.41
CA TYR A 12 2.57 2.77 -1.99
C TYR A 12 2.55 2.70 -3.54
N VAL A 13 1.61 1.93 -4.11
CA VAL A 13 1.46 1.79 -5.56
C VAL A 13 0.61 2.93 -6.16
N PHE A 14 -0.50 3.29 -5.51
CA PHE A 14 -1.53 4.14 -6.14
C PHE A 14 -1.60 5.57 -5.60
N ALA A 15 -1.04 5.87 -4.43
CA ALA A 15 -1.07 7.22 -3.89
C ALA A 15 -0.05 8.14 -4.60
N CYS A 16 -0.24 9.44 -4.43
CA CYS A 16 0.68 10.48 -4.87
C CYS A 16 0.73 11.61 -3.84
N PRO A 17 1.57 12.65 -3.99
CA PRO A 17 1.61 13.77 -3.04
C PRO A 17 0.31 14.59 -2.94
N ASN A 18 -0.55 14.55 -3.97
CA ASN A 18 -1.81 15.30 -4.02
C ASN A 18 -2.97 14.47 -3.45
N HIS A 19 -3.68 15.02 -2.46
CA HIS A 19 -4.73 14.32 -1.70
C HIS A 19 -5.91 13.91 -2.59
N HIS A 20 -6.47 14.88 -3.31
CA HIS A 20 -7.58 14.65 -4.22
C HIS A 20 -7.26 13.56 -5.25
N ASN A 21 -6.07 13.60 -5.84
CA ASN A 21 -5.65 12.61 -6.83
C ASN A 21 -5.49 11.21 -6.21
N THR A 22 -4.96 11.09 -4.99
CA THR A 22 -4.90 9.80 -4.28
C THR A 22 -6.30 9.24 -4.06
N VAL A 23 -7.22 10.04 -3.53
CA VAL A 23 -8.61 9.60 -3.28
C VAL A 23 -9.31 9.19 -4.58
N THR A 24 -9.17 10.00 -5.63
CA THR A 24 -9.76 9.71 -6.94
C THR A 24 -9.20 8.42 -7.54
N ARG A 25 -7.88 8.19 -7.46
CA ARG A 25 -7.28 6.94 -7.95
C ARG A 25 -7.77 5.71 -7.19
N LEU A 26 -7.95 5.79 -5.87
CA LEU A 26 -8.50 4.69 -5.07
C LEU A 26 -9.99 4.43 -5.40
N LYS A 27 -10.77 5.49 -5.61
CA LYS A 27 -12.17 5.37 -6.06
C LYS A 27 -12.25 4.72 -7.45
N LEU A 28 -11.37 5.09 -8.38
CA LEU A 28 -11.27 4.45 -9.69
C LEU A 28 -10.87 2.97 -9.56
N LEU A 29 -9.88 2.65 -8.73
CA LEU A 29 -9.49 1.26 -8.49
C LEU A 29 -10.66 0.41 -7.94
N THR A 30 -11.50 1.00 -7.10
CA THR A 30 -12.74 0.36 -6.61
C THR A 30 -13.70 0.01 -7.75
N THR A 31 -13.79 0.85 -8.78
CA THR A 31 -14.66 0.57 -9.95
C THR A 31 -14.12 -0.53 -10.85
N LEU A 32 -12.80 -0.75 -10.84
CA LEU A 32 -12.12 -1.76 -11.64
C LEU A 32 -12.03 -3.13 -10.94
N ALA A 33 -12.14 -3.17 -9.62
CA ALA A 33 -12.07 -4.40 -8.85
C ALA A 33 -13.28 -5.31 -9.14
N VAL A 34 -13.01 -6.51 -9.67
CA VAL A 34 -14.01 -7.55 -9.93
C VAL A 34 -14.40 -8.29 -8.64
N ASP A 35 -13.42 -8.52 -7.76
CA ASP A 35 -13.65 -9.17 -6.47
C ASP A 35 -14.40 -8.22 -5.49
N PRO A 36 -15.56 -8.64 -4.95
CA PRO A 36 -16.34 -7.81 -4.04
C PRO A 36 -15.60 -7.41 -2.76
N GLU A 37 -14.73 -8.27 -2.24
CA GLU A 37 -13.98 -8.00 -1.02
C GLU A 37 -12.86 -6.98 -1.26
N ALA A 38 -12.09 -7.13 -2.34
CA ALA A 38 -11.09 -6.17 -2.80
C ALA A 38 -11.72 -4.80 -3.09
N LYS A 39 -12.91 -4.80 -3.72
CA LYS A 39 -13.69 -3.59 -3.94
C LYS A 39 -14.04 -2.91 -2.62
N ARG A 40 -14.58 -3.65 -1.66
CA ARG A 40 -14.93 -3.12 -0.33
C ARG A 40 -13.70 -2.55 0.39
N ARG A 41 -12.60 -3.30 0.45
CA ARG A 41 -11.35 -2.87 1.10
C ARG A 41 -10.79 -1.60 0.47
N THR A 42 -10.78 -1.52 -0.86
CA THR A 42 -10.28 -0.34 -1.59
C THR A 42 -11.17 0.88 -1.34
N LEU A 43 -12.49 0.70 -1.31
CA LEU A 43 -13.43 1.78 -1.01
C LEU A 43 -13.29 2.27 0.43
N GLU A 44 -13.18 1.37 1.39
CA GLU A 44 -12.94 1.69 2.79
C GLU A 44 -11.64 2.48 2.96
N LEU A 45 -10.57 2.08 2.27
CA LEU A 45 -9.31 2.81 2.26
C LEU A 45 -9.44 4.21 1.64
N ALA A 46 -10.15 4.34 0.52
CA ALA A 46 -10.40 5.63 -0.12
C ALA A 46 -11.11 6.60 0.84
N ARG A 47 -12.14 6.11 1.56
CA ARG A 47 -12.87 6.89 2.57
C ARG A 47 -11.96 7.29 3.72
N LYS A 48 -11.11 6.36 4.19
CA LYS A 48 -10.14 6.62 5.26
C LYS A 48 -9.20 7.76 4.93
N VAL A 49 -8.61 7.73 3.73
CA VAL A 49 -7.71 8.79 3.25
C VAL A 49 -8.46 10.12 3.10
N GLU A 50 -9.70 10.08 2.60
CA GLU A 50 -10.54 11.27 2.40
C GLU A 50 -10.97 11.92 3.72
N THR A 51 -11.30 11.13 4.76
CA THR A 51 -11.87 11.66 6.01
C THR A 51 -10.86 11.86 7.13
N GLU A 52 -9.80 11.03 7.21
CA GLU A 52 -8.85 11.05 8.34
C GLU A 52 -7.58 11.86 8.05
N ILE A 53 -7.34 12.27 6.80
CA ILE A 53 -6.16 13.03 6.40
C ILE A 53 -6.60 14.36 5.82
N GLY A 54 -6.33 15.45 6.54
CA GLY A 54 -6.51 16.79 6.00
C GLY A 54 -5.57 17.05 4.82
N GLU A 55 -6.02 17.84 3.85
CA GLU A 55 -5.27 18.16 2.62
C GLU A 55 -3.84 18.66 2.92
N ASP A 56 -3.70 19.53 3.93
CA ASP A 56 -2.43 20.12 4.36
C ASP A 56 -1.42 19.06 4.86
N TRP A 57 -1.92 17.99 5.48
CA TRP A 57 -1.09 16.94 6.08
C TRP A 57 -0.85 15.77 5.14
N HIS A 58 -1.61 15.66 4.05
CA HIS A 58 -1.53 14.55 3.12
C HIS A 58 -0.14 14.42 2.49
N ARG A 59 0.50 15.53 2.12
CA ARG A 59 1.84 15.49 1.54
C ARG A 59 2.86 14.91 2.52
N ALA A 60 2.81 15.33 3.78
CA ALA A 60 3.69 14.81 4.83
C ALA A 60 3.41 13.32 5.10
N PHE A 61 2.13 12.93 5.16
CA PHE A 61 1.71 11.54 5.25
C PHE A 61 2.26 10.68 4.11
N TYR A 62 2.12 11.12 2.86
CA TYR A 62 2.59 10.39 1.68
C TYR A 62 4.11 10.16 1.73
N LEU A 63 4.89 11.18 2.09
CA LEU A 63 6.34 11.07 2.20
C LEU A 63 6.75 10.11 3.33
N HIS A 64 6.05 10.16 4.47
CA HIS A 64 6.27 9.23 5.57
C HIS A 64 5.97 7.78 5.17
N LEU A 65 4.80 7.55 4.54
CA LEU A 65 4.41 6.24 4.03
C LEU A 65 5.45 5.69 3.05
N ARG A 66 5.94 6.54 2.13
CA ARG A 66 6.95 6.14 1.13
C ARG A 66 8.22 5.66 1.82
N ARG A 67 8.74 6.44 2.76
CA ARG A 67 9.93 6.08 3.53
C ARG A 67 9.73 4.78 4.32
N GLU A 68 8.61 4.65 5.01
CA GLU A 68 8.31 3.44 5.81
C GLU A 68 8.29 2.19 4.92
N MET A 69 7.66 2.25 3.74
CA MET A 69 7.59 1.14 2.82
C MET A 69 8.94 0.83 2.13
N ASP A 70 9.74 1.86 1.83
CA ASP A 70 11.10 1.67 1.31
C ASP A 70 12.00 0.95 2.33
N GLU A 71 11.87 1.31 3.62
CA GLU A 71 12.55 0.65 4.74
C GLU A 71 12.05 -0.80 4.93
N TYR A 72 10.74 -1.03 4.87
CA TYR A 72 10.15 -2.37 4.92
C TYR A 72 10.66 -3.26 3.79
N ASP A 73 10.67 -2.76 2.55
CA ASP A 73 11.14 -3.53 1.40
C ASP A 73 12.66 -3.78 1.46
N ALA A 74 13.44 -2.83 1.97
CA ALA A 74 14.86 -3.04 2.22
C ALA A 74 15.11 -4.13 3.28
N ALA A 75 14.37 -4.10 4.40
CA ALA A 75 14.45 -5.12 5.43
C ALA A 75 14.03 -6.50 4.91
N LYS A 76 12.95 -6.57 4.12
CA LYS A 76 12.49 -7.80 3.48
C LYS A 76 13.53 -8.38 2.52
N ARG A 77 14.21 -7.55 1.73
CA ARG A 77 15.31 -7.98 0.85
C ARG A 77 16.49 -8.54 1.65
N ARG A 78 16.88 -7.87 2.74
CA ARG A 78 17.96 -8.34 3.62
C ARG A 78 17.62 -9.68 4.26
N LEU A 79 16.38 -9.84 4.74
CA LEU A 79 15.91 -11.09 5.32
C LEU A 79 15.94 -12.24 4.30
N ARG A 80 15.52 -11.98 3.05
CA ARG A 80 15.62 -12.96 1.96
C ARG A 80 17.07 -13.35 1.67
N LEU A 81 17.99 -12.38 1.63
CA LEU A 81 19.40 -12.66 1.44
C LEU A 81 19.94 -13.57 2.56
N VAL A 82 19.63 -13.24 3.82
CA VAL A 82 20.02 -14.07 4.97
C VAL A 82 19.44 -15.48 4.84
N LYS A 83 18.13 -15.60 4.59
CA LYS A 83 17.44 -16.89 4.42
C LYS A 83 18.05 -17.74 3.30
N ASN A 84 18.39 -17.12 2.18
CA ASN A 84 19.02 -17.79 1.04
C ASN A 84 20.48 -18.18 1.34
N THR A 85 21.23 -17.37 2.09
CA THR A 85 22.60 -17.73 2.55
C THR A 85 22.61 -18.80 3.64
N THR A 86 21.46 -19.05 4.30
CA THR A 86 21.28 -20.09 5.33
C THR A 86 20.48 -21.31 4.82
N GLU A 87 20.21 -21.38 3.50
CA GLU A 87 19.48 -22.45 2.79
C GLU A 87 18.06 -22.76 3.33
N TYR A 88 17.06 -22.01 2.86
CA TYR A 88 15.66 -22.46 2.79
C TYR A 88 14.92 -21.67 1.68
N GLU A 89 14.85 -22.26 0.47
CA GLU A 89 13.98 -21.83 -0.63
C GLU A 89 12.52 -21.96 -0.18
N GLU A 90 11.93 -20.86 0.30
CA GLU A 90 10.47 -20.76 0.34
C GLU A 90 10.03 -20.29 -1.04
N ASP A 91 9.88 -21.30 -1.91
CA ASP A 91 9.05 -21.24 -3.10
C ASP A 91 7.72 -20.54 -2.81
N LEU A 92 7.12 -20.02 -3.88
CA LEU A 92 5.80 -19.39 -3.93
C LEU A 92 5.80 -17.87 -3.71
N TYR A 93 6.38 -17.17 -4.69
CA TYR A 93 5.63 -16.06 -5.26
C TYR A 93 4.24 -16.59 -5.63
N GLY A 94 3.23 -16.18 -4.87
CA GLY A 94 1.87 -16.13 -5.40
C GLY A 94 1.92 -15.25 -6.63
N GLU A 95 2.12 -15.89 -7.78
CA GLU A 95 1.81 -15.37 -9.09
C GLU A 95 0.40 -14.81 -9.02
N ILE A 96 0.30 -13.49 -9.03
CA ILE A 96 -0.96 -12.83 -9.36
C ILE A 96 -0.92 -12.69 -10.88
N ILE A 97 -1.53 -13.69 -11.54
CA ILE A 97 -2.11 -13.57 -12.89
C ILE A 97 -3.34 -12.68 -12.78
#